data_AF-A0A2I1HK12-F1
#
_entry.id   AF-A0A2I1HK12-F1
#
_cell.length_a   1.000
_cell.length_b   1.000
_cell.length_c   1.000
_cell.angle_alpha   90.00
_cell.angle_beta   90.00
_cell.angle_gamma   90.00
#
_symmetry.space_group_name_H-M   'P 1'
#
loop_
_entity.id
_entity.type
_entity.pdbx_description
1 polymer ?
#
loop_
_entity_poly.entity_id
_entity_poly.type
_entity_poly.pdbx_seq_one_letter_code
_entity_poly.pdbx_strand_id
1 'polypeptide(L)'
;SIKIWCGKDYLSEKEVLETVVKYSPSNFCELKIHHITSNSDASLDDLESFFISWERRTPKKLLSFIIIYNMKIYYGYGFKILEIIEKYEGLGIIEFITKSEEKEDVEEDLKIKLTLFR
;
A
#
# COMPACT_ATOMS: atom_id res chain seq x y z
N SER A 1 -3.64 0.22 13.39
CA SER A 1 -2.67 -0.43 12.50
C SER A 1 -3.06 -1.87 12.31
N ILE A 2 -2.90 -2.41 11.10
CA ILE A 2 -2.97 -3.85 10.82
C ILE A 2 -1.91 -4.21 9.78
N LYS A 3 -1.33 -5.41 9.89
CA LYS A 3 -0.48 -6.02 8.87
C LYS A 3 -1.19 -7.26 8.33
N ILE A 4 -1.38 -7.32 7.01
CA ILE A 4 -2.08 -8.40 6.34
C ILE A 4 -1.19 -8.95 5.22
N TRP A 5 -1.13 -10.27 5.14
CA TRP A 5 -0.44 -10.98 4.07
C TRP A 5 -1.43 -11.16 2.92
N CYS A 6 -1.05 -10.71 1.73
CA CYS A 6 -1.87 -10.81 0.53
C CYS A 6 -1.18 -11.63 -0.55
N GLY A 7 -1.99 -12.27 -1.40
CA GLY A 7 -1.52 -13.08 -2.52
C GLY A 7 -2.34 -14.36 -2.69
N LYS A 8 -1.95 -15.17 -3.67
CA LYS A 8 -2.73 -16.34 -4.13
C LYS A 8 -3.15 -17.32 -3.02
N ASP A 9 -2.27 -17.58 -2.06
CA ASP A 9 -2.51 -18.52 -0.95
C ASP A 9 -2.96 -17.83 0.35
N TYR A 10 -3.26 -16.52 0.29
CA TYR A 10 -3.62 -15.66 1.42
C TYR A 10 -4.90 -14.88 1.11
N LEU A 11 -5.11 -13.74 1.77
CA LEU A 11 -6.25 -12.86 1.47
C LEU A 11 -6.01 -12.12 0.15
N SER A 12 -7.10 -11.92 -0.59
CA SER A 12 -7.08 -11.02 -1.74
C SER A 12 -6.82 -9.58 -1.29
N GLU A 13 -5.95 -8.85 -1.99
CA GLU A 13 -5.73 -7.42 -1.73
C GLU A 13 -7.05 -6.64 -1.84
N LYS A 14 -7.87 -6.95 -2.84
CA LYS A 14 -9.19 -6.33 -3.01
C LYS A 14 -10.08 -6.54 -1.79
N GLU A 15 -10.23 -7.78 -1.32
CA GLU A 15 -11.06 -8.09 -0.16
C GLU A 15 -10.55 -7.36 1.09
N VAL A 16 -9.23 -7.24 1.24
CA VAL A 16 -8.60 -6.48 2.32
C VAL A 16 -8.94 -5.00 2.23
N LEU A 17 -8.80 -4.37 1.06
CA LEU A 17 -9.11 -2.95 0.84
C LEU A 17 -10.60 -2.66 1.16
N GLU A 18 -11.51 -3.49 0.65
CA GLU A 18 -12.96 -3.37 0.91
C GLU A 18 -13.28 -3.51 2.40
N THR A 19 -12.67 -4.50 3.05
CA THR A 19 -12.86 -4.77 4.48
C THR A 19 -12.36 -3.61 5.33
N VAL A 20 -11.18 -3.07 5.00
CA VAL A 20 -10.58 -1.95 5.73
C VAL A 20 -11.47 -0.72 5.68
N VAL A 21 -11.99 -0.35 4.51
CA VAL A 21 -12.91 0.80 4.38
C VAL A 21 -14.18 0.59 5.20
N LYS A 22 -14.76 -0.61 5.11
CA LYS A 22 -16.09 -0.90 5.68
C LYS A 22 -16.11 -1.06 7.18
N TYR A 23 -15.09 -1.69 7.76
CA TYR A 23 -15.14 -2.15 9.15
C TYR A 23 -14.10 -1.54 10.06
N SER A 24 -13.13 -0.78 9.54
CA SER A 24 -12.11 -0.19 10.40
C SER A 24 -12.72 0.83 11.38
N PRO A 25 -12.24 0.88 12.63
CA PRO A 25 -12.68 1.88 13.59
C PRO A 25 -12.22 3.29 13.19
N SER A 26 -12.83 4.31 13.79
CA SER A 26 -12.58 5.74 13.50
C SER A 26 -11.14 6.19 13.74
N ASN A 27 -10.41 5.51 14.62
CA ASN A 27 -9.01 5.78 14.95
C ASN A 27 -8.01 4.98 14.10
N PHE A 28 -8.48 4.11 13.20
CA PHE A 28 -7.61 3.34 12.33
C PHE A 28 -7.08 4.21 11.18
N CYS A 29 -5.75 4.26 11.03
CA CYS A 29 -5.05 5.11 10.06
C CYS A 29 -3.78 4.48 9.47
N GLU A 30 -3.54 3.18 9.66
CA GLU A 30 -2.34 2.51 9.12
C GLU A 30 -2.68 1.10 8.64
N LEU A 31 -2.46 0.86 7.35
CA LEU A 31 -2.62 -0.44 6.69
C LEU A 31 -1.27 -0.87 6.10
N LYS A 32 -0.80 -2.05 6.52
CA LYS A 32 0.39 -2.71 5.96
C LYS A 32 -0.04 -3.92 5.15
N ILE A 33 0.27 -3.93 3.86
CA ILE A 33 0.07 -5.07 2.97
C ILE A 33 1.42 -5.72 2.74
N HIS A 34 1.53 -7.01 3.04
CA HIS A 34 2.71 -7.81 2.75
C HIS A 34 2.44 -8.66 1.51
N HIS A 35 3.15 -8.33 0.43
CA HIS A 35 3.08 -9.03 -0.84
C HIS A 35 4.09 -10.18 -0.86
N ILE A 36 3.58 -11.42 -0.82
CA ILE A 36 4.42 -12.61 -1.01
C ILE A 36 4.67 -12.88 -2.49
N THR A 37 3.75 -12.46 -3.37
CA THR A 37 3.84 -12.67 -4.82
C THR A 37 4.09 -11.37 -5.57
N SER A 38 4.65 -11.46 -6.78
CA SER A 38 5.00 -10.29 -7.61
C SER A 38 3.80 -9.55 -8.17
N ASN A 39 2.60 -10.10 -8.05
CA ASN A 39 1.41 -9.54 -8.65
C ASN A 39 0.41 -9.24 -7.54
N SER A 40 0.10 -7.95 -7.38
CA SER A 40 -1.12 -7.50 -6.74
C SER A 40 -2.32 -8.05 -7.51
N ASP A 41 -3.31 -8.56 -6.78
CA ASP A 41 -4.60 -8.97 -7.35
C ASP A 41 -5.64 -7.84 -7.33
N ALA A 42 -5.31 -6.68 -6.75
CA ALA A 42 -6.13 -5.48 -6.85
C ALA A 42 -5.93 -4.79 -8.20
N SER A 43 -7.02 -4.42 -8.85
CA SER A 43 -6.99 -3.61 -10.06
C SER A 43 -6.79 -2.12 -9.76
N LEU A 44 -6.52 -1.34 -10.81
CA LEU A 44 -6.51 0.13 -10.74
C LEU A 44 -7.82 0.68 -10.15
N ASP A 45 -8.96 0.12 -10.59
CA ASP A 45 -10.29 0.55 -10.16
C ASP A 45 -10.54 0.22 -8.69
N ASP A 46 -10.03 -0.92 -8.20
CA ASP A 46 -10.14 -1.31 -6.79
C ASP A 46 -9.36 -0.34 -5.89
N LEU A 47 -8.14 0.04 -6.28
CA LEU A 47 -7.31 1.01 -5.56
C LEU A 47 -7.93 2.42 -5.57
N GLU A 48 -8.40 2.90 -6.73
CA GLU A 48 -9.03 4.21 -6.82
C GLU A 48 -10.33 4.27 -5.98
N SER A 49 -11.16 3.22 -6.06
CA SER A 49 -12.37 3.09 -5.25
C SER A 49 -12.06 3.06 -3.75
N PHE A 50 -10.99 2.37 -3.36
CA PHE A 50 -10.51 2.33 -1.98
C PHE A 50 -10.14 3.72 -1.48
N PHE A 51 -9.32 4.47 -2.20
CA PHE A 51 -8.87 5.81 -1.76
C PHE A 51 -10.03 6.82 -1.70
N ILE A 52 -10.95 6.80 -2.67
CA ILE A 52 -12.17 7.62 -2.64
C ILE A 52 -13.03 7.29 -1.41
N SER A 53 -13.18 6.00 -1.11
CA SER A 53 -13.97 5.58 0.03
C SER A 53 -13.29 5.92 1.35
N TRP A 54 -11.97 5.84 1.40
CA TRP A 54 -11.17 6.26 2.55
C TRP A 54 -11.32 7.75 2.85
N GLU A 55 -11.23 8.61 1.84
CA GLU A 55 -11.42 10.08 1.96
C GLU A 55 -12.77 10.44 2.59
N ARG A 56 -13.81 9.63 2.31
CA ARG A 56 -15.19 9.85 2.79
C ARG A 56 -15.42 9.37 4.22
N ARG A 57 -14.46 8.69 4.85
CA ARG A 57 -14.61 8.20 6.23
C ARG A 57 -14.73 9.36 7.22
N THR A 58 -15.51 9.14 8.27
CA THR A 58 -15.64 10.06 9.39
C THR A 58 -15.09 9.38 10.66
N PRO A 59 -14.09 9.97 11.32
CA PRO A 59 -13.37 11.19 10.98
C PRO A 59 -12.45 11.02 9.77
N LYS A 60 -12.20 12.11 9.04
CA LYS A 60 -11.17 12.14 7.99
C LYS A 60 -9.79 11.99 8.62
N LYS A 61 -9.01 11.02 8.15
CA LYS A 61 -7.66 10.71 8.61
C LYS A 61 -6.77 10.37 7.43
N LEU A 62 -5.54 10.87 7.44
CA LEU A 62 -4.49 10.41 6.55
C LEU A 62 -4.25 8.90 6.76
N LEU A 63 -4.30 8.12 5.69
CA LEU A 63 -3.92 6.71 5.74
C LEU A 63 -2.42 6.56 5.52
N SER A 64 -1.70 5.97 6.47
CA SER A 64 -0.39 5.40 6.17
C SER A 64 -0.61 4.07 5.43
N PHE A 65 -0.34 4.06 4.13
CA PHE A 65 -0.51 2.91 3.24
C PHE A 65 0.86 2.31 2.92
N ILE A 66 1.14 1.17 3.54
CA ILE A 66 2.49 0.59 3.57
C ILE A 66 2.50 -0.72 2.80
N ILE A 67 3.35 -0.82 1.80
CA ILE A 67 3.59 -2.04 1.04
C ILE A 67 4.92 -2.65 1.48
N ILE A 68 4.86 -3.87 1.99
CA ILE A 68 6.01 -4.67 2.37
C ILE A 68 6.24 -5.71 1.28
N TYR A 69 7.45 -5.78 0.74
CA TYR A 69 7.79 -6.69 -0.35
C TYR A 69 9.12 -7.38 -0.12
N ASN A 70 9.29 -8.55 -0.72
CA ASN A 70 10.60 -9.20 -0.79
C ASN A 70 11.38 -8.65 -1.99
N MET A 71 12.65 -8.23 -1.82
CA MET A 71 13.46 -7.62 -2.90
C MET A 71 13.56 -8.49 -4.16
N LYS A 72 13.45 -9.82 -4.04
CA LYS A 72 13.45 -10.74 -5.19
C LYS A 72 12.21 -10.63 -6.09
N ILE A 73 11.19 -9.89 -5.65
CA ILE A 73 9.82 -9.94 -6.18
C ILE A 73 9.33 -8.55 -6.63
N TYR A 74 10.17 -7.50 -6.57
CA TYR A 74 9.76 -6.11 -6.80
C TYR A 74 9.44 -5.81 -8.28
N TYR A 75 8.24 -6.22 -8.68
CA TYR A 75 7.48 -5.78 -9.85
C TYR A 75 5.98 -5.59 -9.48
N GLY A 76 5.69 -5.38 -8.19
CA GLY A 76 4.35 -5.46 -7.58
C GLY A 76 3.28 -4.52 -8.14
N TYR A 77 3.69 -3.31 -8.57
CA TYR A 77 2.78 -2.29 -9.08
C TYR A 77 3.31 -1.73 -10.40
N GLY A 78 2.48 -1.78 -11.44
CA GLY A 78 2.78 -1.16 -12.72
C GLY A 78 2.71 0.37 -12.66
N PHE A 79 3.26 1.05 -13.66
CA PHE A 79 3.31 2.51 -13.77
C PHE A 79 1.95 3.19 -13.51
N LYS A 80 0.87 2.66 -14.09
CA LYS A 80 -0.49 3.20 -13.89
C LYS A 80 -0.96 3.18 -12.43
N ILE A 81 -0.54 2.17 -11.66
CA ILE A 81 -0.92 2.07 -10.25
C ILE A 81 -0.17 3.15 -9.44
N LEU A 82 1.11 3.39 -9.77
CA LEU A 82 1.88 4.47 -9.16
C LEU A 82 1.29 5.85 -9.44
N GLU A 83 0.78 6.11 -10.65
CA GLU A 83 0.10 7.37 -10.98
C GLU A 83 -1.13 7.62 -10.08
N ILE A 84 -1.92 6.57 -9.79
CA ILE A 84 -3.05 6.66 -8.86
C ILE A 84 -2.54 6.96 -7.45
N ILE A 85 -1.53 6.24 -6.98
CA ILE A 85 -0.96 6.45 -5.65
C ILE A 85 -0.46 7.89 -5.48
N GLU A 86 0.32 8.40 -6.44
CA GLU A 86 0.84 9.77 -6.43
C GLU A 86 -0.27 10.81 -6.42
N LYS A 87 -1.35 10.59 -7.20
CA LYS A 87 -2.55 11.45 -7.16
C LYS A 87 -3.14 11.55 -5.76
N TYR A 88 -3.34 10.43 -5.07
CA TYR A 88 -3.99 10.42 -3.75
C TYR A 88 -3.07 10.86 -2.61
N GLU A 89 -1.76 10.67 -2.77
CA GLU A 89 -0.75 11.25 -1.88
C GLU A 89 -0.71 12.78 -2.01
N GLY A 90 -0.74 13.31 -3.23
CA GLY A 90 -0.82 14.76 -3.48
C GLY A 90 -2.09 15.43 -2.94
N LEU A 91 -3.17 14.67 -2.76
CA LEU A 91 -4.41 15.11 -2.12
C LEU A 91 -4.39 15.03 -0.58
N GLY A 92 -3.32 14.48 0.02
CA GLY A 92 -3.21 14.28 1.46
C GLY A 92 -4.19 13.23 2.00
N ILE A 93 -4.64 12.30 1.16
CA ILE A 93 -5.54 11.21 1.54
C ILE A 93 -4.74 10.04 2.09
N ILE A 94 -3.58 9.77 1.47
CA ILE A 94 -2.65 8.72 1.89
C ILE A 94 -1.23 9.26 2.03
N GLU A 95 -0.42 8.55 2.79
CA GLU A 95 1.04 8.58 2.77
C GLU A 95 1.50 7.20 2.31
N PHE A 96 2.21 7.12 1.18
CA PHE A 96 2.61 5.84 0.61
C PHE A 96 4.03 5.47 0.99
N ILE A 97 4.21 4.26 1.53
CA ILE A 97 5.51 3.79 2.00
C ILE A 97 5.76 2.39 1.44
N THR A 98 6.93 2.17 0.86
CA THR A 98 7.39 0.84 0.45
C THR A 98 8.52 0.38 1.36
N LYS A 99 8.45 -0.84 1.90
CA LYS A 99 9.51 -1.44 2.74
C LYS A 99 9.96 -2.78 2.16
N SER A 100 11.26 -2.97 2.03
CA SER A 100 11.84 -4.30 1.84
C SER A 100 11.62 -5.11 3.12
N GLU A 101 11.28 -6.38 2.98
CA GLU A 101 11.44 -7.37 4.05
C GLU A 101 12.93 -7.71 4.17
N GLU A 102 13.71 -6.74 4.62
CA GLU A 102 15.01 -7.03 5.21
C GLU A 102 14.71 -7.74 6.54
N LYS A 103 15.24 -8.95 6.69
CA LYS A 103 15.37 -9.56 8.01
C LYS A 103 16.02 -8.49 8.88
N GLU A 104 15.44 -8.18 10.04
CA GLU A 104 16.05 -7.30 11.05
C GLU A 104 17.55 -7.62 11.11
N ASP A 105 18.37 -6.79 10.46
CA ASP A 105 19.81 -6.63 10.57
C ASP A 105 20.31 -5.81 9.37
N VAL A 106 20.87 -4.64 9.69
CA VAL A 106 21.61 -3.68 8.86
C VAL A 106 20.80 -2.55 8.20
N GLU A 107 20.65 -1.51 9.01
CA GLU A 107 20.54 -0.10 8.65
C GLU A 107 21.48 0.32 7.51
N GLU A 108 21.07 0.21 6.23
CA GLU A 108 21.52 1.07 5.12
C GLU A 108 20.85 0.70 3.79
N ASP A 109 19.82 1.43 3.34
CA ASP A 109 19.78 1.87 1.93
C ASP A 109 18.75 2.97 1.59
N LEU A 110 18.84 4.11 2.29
CA LEU A 110 18.07 5.33 1.98
C LEU A 110 18.62 6.13 0.77
N LYS A 111 19.48 5.56 -0.09
CA LYS A 111 20.14 6.32 -1.19
C LYS A 111 19.81 5.89 -2.62
N ILE A 112 19.12 4.77 -2.86
CA ILE A 112 18.96 4.28 -4.25
C ILE A 112 17.82 4.97 -5.02
N LYS A 113 16.79 5.54 -4.37
CA LYS A 113 15.60 6.05 -5.08
C LYS A 113 15.74 7.41 -5.79
N LEU A 114 16.78 8.21 -5.57
CA LEU A 114 16.93 9.52 -6.23
C LEU A 114 17.92 9.56 -7.41
N THR A 115 18.65 8.46 -7.67
CA THR A 115 19.72 8.46 -8.69
C THR A 115 19.32 7.78 -10.00
N LEU A 116 18.22 7.03 -10.04
CA LEU A 116 17.79 6.28 -11.23
C LEU A 116 16.83 7.05 -12.16
N PHE A 117 16.44 8.27 -11.81
CA PHE A 117 15.55 9.13 -12.60
C PHE A 117 16.18 10.50 -12.98
N ARG A 118 17.50 10.55 -13.20
CA ARG A 118 18.17 11.70 -13.83
C ARG A 118 18.80 11.32 -15.16
#